data_AF-A0A1E2WXI4-F1
#
_entry.id   AF-A0A1E2WXI4-F1
#
_cell.length_a   1.000
_cell.length_b   1.000
_cell.length_c   1.000
_cell.angle_alpha   90.00
_cell.angle_beta   90.00
_cell.angle_gamma   90.00
#
_symmetry.space_group_name_H-M   'P 1'
#
loop_
_entity.id
_entity.type
_entity.pdbx_description
1 polymer ?
#
loop_
_entity_poly.entity_id
_entity_poly.type
_entity_poly.pdbx_seq_one_letter_code
_entity_poly.pdbx_strand_id
1 'polypeptide(L)'
;MTEQGSIYNHNGQPSTASIQSRQMAEKFANGIAEFNWKVDYFKFCELLELEPGEYADEQYRYFQQLAESLTRFNAESLAKMIDAGVEK
;
A
#
# COMPACT_ATOMS: atom_id res chain seq x y z
N MET A 1 12.84 -13.59 -15.94
CA MET A 1 12.35 -12.49 -16.79
C MET A 1 11.86 -11.41 -15.83
N THR A 2 12.59 -10.32 -15.70
CA THR A 2 12.25 -9.21 -14.81
C THR A 2 11.23 -8.33 -15.52
N GLU A 3 9.98 -8.37 -15.08
CA GLU A 3 8.94 -7.45 -15.57
C GLU A 3 9.37 -6.02 -15.22
N GLN A 4 9.78 -5.27 -16.25
CA GLN A 4 10.01 -3.84 -16.14
C GLN A 4 8.64 -3.19 -15.94
N GLY A 5 8.36 -2.74 -14.71
CA GLY A 5 7.16 -1.98 -14.38
C GLY A 5 6.95 -0.88 -15.42
N SER A 6 5.79 -0.91 -16.08
CA SER A 6 5.48 -0.13 -17.28
C SER A 6 6.02 1.31 -17.20
N ILE A 7 6.88 1.69 -18.14
CA ILE A 7 7.47 3.04 -18.25
C ILE A 7 6.46 4.12 -18.64
N TYR A 8 5.21 3.74 -18.92
CA TYR A 8 4.13 4.62 -19.36
C TYR A 8 3.04 4.76 -18.30
N ASN A 9 2.44 5.95 -18.25
CA ASN A 9 1.31 6.29 -17.39
C ASN A 9 -0.02 5.80 -17.97
N HIS A 10 -1.11 5.93 -17.22
CA HIS A 10 -2.46 5.57 -17.67
C HIS A 10 -2.93 6.29 -18.96
N ASN A 11 -2.26 7.36 -19.38
CA ASN A 11 -2.51 8.12 -20.61
C ASN A 11 -1.50 7.82 -21.73
N GLY A 12 -0.65 6.79 -21.56
CA GLY A 12 0.36 6.39 -22.55
C GLY A 12 1.59 7.32 -22.64
N GLN A 13 1.75 8.28 -21.72
CA GLN A 13 2.94 9.14 -21.67
C GLN A 13 4.02 8.53 -20.75
N PRO A 14 5.30 8.87 -20.96
CA PRO A 14 6.36 8.48 -20.03
C PRO A 14 5.98 8.89 -18.60
N SER A 15 5.96 7.92 -17.69
CA SER A 15 5.59 8.22 -16.31
C SER A 15 6.74 8.96 -15.62
N THR A 16 6.38 10.04 -14.92
CA THR A 16 7.32 10.91 -14.21
C THR A 16 7.78 10.35 -12.87
N ALA A 17 7.12 9.29 -12.37
CA ALA A 17 7.48 8.69 -11.09
C ALA A 17 8.79 7.89 -11.20
N SER A 18 9.63 7.95 -10.17
CA SER A 18 10.87 7.17 -10.11
C SER A 18 10.58 5.66 -10.08
N ILE A 19 11.49 4.86 -10.63
CA ILE A 19 11.38 3.39 -10.61
C ILE A 19 11.33 2.88 -9.15
N GLN A 20 12.12 3.49 -8.27
CA GLN A 20 12.16 3.15 -6.85
C GLN A 20 10.81 3.38 -6.18
N SER A 21 10.17 4.53 -6.42
CA SER A 21 8.85 4.84 -5.84
C SER A 21 7.75 3.94 -6.39
N ARG A 22 7.81 3.51 -7.65
CA ARG A 22 6.88 2.49 -8.19
C ARG A 22 7.04 1.14 -7.51
N GLN A 23 8.27 0.66 -7.39
CA GLN A 23 8.53 -0.61 -6.70
C GLN A 23 8.11 -0.55 -5.22
N MET A 24 8.29 0.60 -4.56
CA MET A 24 7.84 0.81 -3.19
C MET A 24 6.32 0.82 -3.10
N ALA A 25 5.64 1.57 -3.97
CA ALA A 25 4.18 1.62 -4.05
C ALA A 25 3.56 0.24 -4.28
N GLU A 26 4.06 -0.51 -5.26
CA GLU A 26 3.59 -1.86 -5.57
C GLU A 26 3.79 -2.81 -4.40
N LYS A 27 5.01 -2.86 -3.83
CA LYS A 27 5.31 -3.72 -2.70
C LYS A 27 4.45 -3.40 -1.48
N PHE A 28 4.28 -2.11 -1.17
CA PHE A 28 3.51 -1.67 -0.04
C PHE A 28 2.01 -1.96 -0.22
N ALA A 29 1.42 -1.53 -1.34
CA ALA A 29 0.00 -1.74 -1.60
C ALA A 29 -0.36 -3.23 -1.67
N ASN A 30 0.43 -4.03 -2.38
CA ASN A 30 0.21 -5.48 -2.48
C ASN A 30 0.41 -6.18 -1.14
N GLY A 31 1.44 -5.80 -0.37
CA GLY A 31 1.70 -6.38 0.95
C GLY A 31 0.56 -6.12 1.94
N ILE A 32 0.04 -4.89 1.98
CA ILE A 32 -1.10 -4.53 2.84
C ILE A 32 -2.39 -5.22 2.38
N ALA A 33 -2.67 -5.25 1.08
CA ALA A 33 -3.87 -5.91 0.54
C ALA A 33 -3.85 -7.43 0.83
N GLU A 34 -2.71 -8.08 0.60
CA GLU A 34 -2.54 -9.52 0.84
C GLU A 34 -2.66 -9.85 2.33
N PHE A 35 -2.09 -9.02 3.21
CA PHE A 35 -2.24 -9.18 4.65
C PHE A 35 -3.71 -9.03 5.07
N ASN A 36 -4.42 -8.00 4.56
CA ASN A 36 -5.84 -7.77 4.86
C ASN A 36 -6.73 -8.95 4.45
N TRP A 37 -6.39 -9.65 3.36
CA TRP A 37 -7.12 -10.84 2.93
C TRP A 37 -6.93 -12.04 3.87
N LYS A 38 -5.78 -12.16 4.52
CA LYS A 38 -5.38 -13.33 5.32
C LYS A 38 -5.62 -13.18 6.82
N VAL A 39 -5.66 -11.95 7.31
CA VAL A 39 -5.66 -11.66 8.73
C VAL A 39 -7.08 -11.59 9.28
N ASP A 40 -7.25 -12.15 10.48
CA ASP A 40 -8.43 -11.91 11.32
C ASP A 40 -8.06 -10.98 12.47
N TYR A 41 -9.05 -10.48 13.20
CA TYR A 41 -8.85 -9.52 14.28
C TYR A 41 -7.81 -9.99 15.33
N PHE A 42 -7.86 -11.27 15.75
CA PHE A 42 -6.96 -11.77 16.79
C PHE A 42 -5.52 -11.89 16.28
N LYS A 43 -5.32 -12.35 15.04
CA LYS A 43 -3.98 -12.35 14.42
C LYS A 43 -3.43 -10.95 14.19
N PHE A 44 -4.29 -9.99 13.88
CA PHE A 44 -3.90 -8.58 13.79
C PHE A 44 -3.42 -8.07 15.15
N CYS A 45 -4.17 -8.37 16.22
CA CYS A 45 -3.78 -8.01 17.57
C CYS A 45 -2.46 -8.68 17.98
N GLU A 46 -2.30 -9.98 17.71
CA GLU A 46 -1.07 -10.72 17.99
C GLU A 46 0.14 -10.12 17.26
N LEU A 47 0.02 -9.83 15.96
CA LEU A 47 1.10 -9.27 15.16
C LEU A 47 1.54 -7.89 15.65
N LEU A 48 0.60 -7.06 16.09
CA LEU A 48 0.87 -5.71 16.56
C LEU A 48 1.06 -5.61 18.08
N GLU A 49 1.13 -6.75 18.77
CA GLU A 49 1.27 -6.83 20.22
C GLU A 49 0.19 -6.02 20.97
N LEU A 50 -1.04 -6.04 20.44
CA LEU A 50 -2.21 -5.35 21.00
C LEU A 50 -3.04 -6.30 21.87
N GLU A 51 -3.55 -5.79 22.98
CA GLU A 51 -4.59 -6.47 23.75
C GLU A 51 -5.95 -6.28 23.06
N PRO A 52 -6.73 -7.35 22.84
CA PRO A 52 -8.08 -7.25 22.32
C PRO A 52 -8.96 -6.31 23.16
N GLY A 53 -9.56 -5.33 22.51
CA GLY A 53 -10.37 -4.30 23.16
C GLY A 53 -10.67 -3.13 22.23
N GLU A 54 -11.30 -2.08 22.76
CA GLU A 54 -11.78 -0.95 21.96
C GLU A 54 -10.67 -0.29 21.12
N TYR A 55 -9.47 -0.13 21.69
CA TYR A 55 -8.34 0.43 20.95
C TYR A 55 -7.92 -0.46 19.77
N ALA A 56 -7.81 -1.77 19.99
CA ALA A 56 -7.44 -2.70 18.94
C ALA A 56 -8.52 -2.79 17.85
N ASP A 57 -9.80 -2.70 18.22
CA ASP A 57 -10.92 -2.64 17.27
C ASP A 57 -10.82 -1.42 16.36
N GLU A 58 -10.51 -0.25 16.92
CA GLU A 58 -10.29 0.96 16.14
C GLU A 58 -9.10 0.83 15.19
N GLN A 59 -7.96 0.34 15.68
CA GLN A 59 -6.78 0.11 14.85
C GLN A 59 -7.05 -0.89 13.72
N TYR A 60 -7.80 -1.96 14.01
CA TYR A 60 -8.18 -2.94 13.01
C TYR A 60 -9.08 -2.33 11.93
N ARG A 61 -10.03 -1.48 12.31
CA ARG A 61 -10.87 -0.73 11.35
C ARG A 61 -10.04 0.22 10.49
N TYR A 62 -9.10 0.96 11.07
CA TYR A 62 -8.21 1.84 10.29
C TYR A 62 -7.35 1.05 9.31
N PHE A 63 -6.85 -0.10 9.73
CA PHE A 63 -6.11 -1.01 8.87
C PHE A 63 -6.96 -1.48 7.67
N GLN A 64 -8.20 -1.91 7.91
CA GLN A 64 -9.11 -2.34 6.85
C GLN A 64 -9.41 -1.19 5.86
N GLN A 65 -9.64 0.02 6.39
CA GLN A 65 -9.86 1.22 5.56
C GLN A 65 -8.64 1.59 4.73
N LEU A 66 -7.44 1.47 5.30
CA LEU A 66 -6.18 1.66 4.58
C LEU A 66 -6.05 0.65 3.44
N ALA A 67 -6.24 -0.63 3.72
CA ALA A 67 -6.15 -1.69 2.73
C ALA A 67 -7.13 -1.46 1.57
N GLU A 68 -8.39 -1.15 1.87
CA GLU A 68 -9.39 -0.83 0.86
C GLU A 68 -8.98 0.41 0.04
N SER A 69 -8.54 1.47 0.70
CA SER A 69 -8.14 2.72 0.03
C SER A 69 -6.97 2.51 -0.92
N LEU A 70 -5.97 1.72 -0.53
CA LEU A 70 -4.80 1.42 -1.36
C LEU A 70 -5.18 0.72 -2.67
N THR A 71 -6.23 -0.12 -2.68
CA THR A 71 -6.71 -0.77 -3.92
C THR A 71 -7.32 0.19 -4.94
N ARG A 72 -7.70 1.40 -4.50
CA ARG A 72 -8.31 2.42 -5.37
C ARG A 72 -7.27 3.24 -6.14
N PHE A 73 -6.01 3.19 -5.74
CA PHE A 73 -4.91 3.87 -6.42
C PHE A 73 -4.13 2.87 -7.29
N ASN A 74 -3.72 3.30 -8.49
CA ASN A 74 -2.72 2.56 -9.24
C ASN A 74 -1.31 2.83 -8.67
N ALA A 75 -0.39 1.89 -8.93
CA ALA A 75 0.99 1.98 -8.48
C ALA A 75 1.68 3.29 -8.89
N GLU A 76 1.34 3.81 -10.07
CA GLU A 76 1.90 5.07 -10.57
C GLU A 76 1.49 6.28 -9.73
N SER A 77 0.21 6.38 -9.36
CA SER A 77 -0.30 7.51 -8.57
C SER A 77 0.32 7.50 -7.17
N LEU A 78 0.40 6.31 -6.57
CA LEU A 78 1.12 6.10 -5.30
C LEU A 78 2.60 6.50 -5.42
N ALA A 79 3.27 6.09 -6.49
CA ALA A 79 4.67 6.43 -6.72
C ALA A 79 4.91 7.94 -6.84
N LYS A 80 4.03 8.67 -7.56
CA LYS A 80 4.11 10.14 -7.64
C LYS A 80 3.93 10.81 -6.29
N MET A 81 3.01 10.30 -5.46
CA MET A 81 2.81 10.79 -4.11
C MET A 81 4.03 10.52 -3.21
N ILE A 82 4.67 9.35 -3.36
CA ILE A 82 5.92 9.03 -2.65
C ILE A 82 7.03 9.97 -3.07
N ASP A 83 7.27 10.16 -4.37
CA ASP A 83 8.31 11.07 -4.87
C ASP A 83 8.11 12.48 -4.32
N ALA A 84 6.89 13.02 -4.41
CA ALA A 84 6.57 14.36 -3.89
C ALA A 84 6.76 14.51 -2.37
N GLY A 85 6.65 13.41 -1.60
CA GLY A 85 6.90 13.42 -0.15
C GLY A 85 8.37 13.23 0.24
N VAL A 86 9.20 12.69 -0.67
CA VAL A 86 10.63 12.45 -0.45
C VAL A 86 11.50 13.59 -0.98
N GLU A 87 11.05 14.30 -2.01
CA GLU A 87 11.68 15.53 -2.49
C GLU A 87 11.79 16.56 -1.34
N LYS A 88 13.04 16.81 -0.90
CA LYS A 88 13.42 17.89 0.01
C LYS A 88 14.09 19.03 -0.76
#